data_AF-A0A2V8ZLX4-F1
#
_entry.id   AF-A0A2V8ZLX4-F1
#
_cell.length_a   1.000
_cell.length_b   1.000
_cell.length_c   1.000
_cell.angle_alpha   90.00
_cell.angle_beta   90.00
_cell.angle_gamma   90.00
#
_symmetry.space_group_name_H-M   'P 1'
#
loop_
_entity.id
_entity.type
_entity.pdbx_description
1 polymer ?
#
loop_
_entity_poly.entity_id
_entity_poly.type
_entity_poly.pdbx_seq_one_letter_code
_entity_poly.pdbx_strand_id
1 'polypeptide(L)'
;MNGAPWIAFPFCLVVVTAGICAASSMHLLNVAGVDTWLERLELDQMDFSVNTAPPDKLRLIYIGQGDTLPKVNGSFADEGARQLWRREHAHLLQALGNAPRLVAFDLNFPAPNDAKENQQASDEFAKAVREARTRVIVGAELNEQGLPQLIDSLKGAEWGLTQVGGLRLEHGQSKALIRRYVLARSQVPVGTPLVRQPAIPSLAVEMLLVDLSRPSTEPTSVALDTGKSELVLFSGSTELKRISCDIEPEIRNSGDRMPRLLATIPLHYPRTPEFVEEKYAQVLQRLSRVAADYRDKVVLLGARIEGEVAAEEGGELVVLAPKPDERAPAYGYQVHASVYSDLLLDTYPRRLRGVWQLLMLLVLGFLSGVGRKILPKSDVEVDTKILGKRNVPIGLLILTGVYAVIVWLFCRSAFIVFDVAYGALAVVASYFLCGSVLIRDRKIGRRGLNDSPG
;
A
#
# COMPACT_ATOMS: atom_id res chain seq x y z
N MET A 1 27.19 -36.57 31.25
CA MET A 1 26.32 -36.25 30.08
C MET A 1 25.90 -34.79 30.18
N ASN A 2 26.67 -33.86 29.61
CA ASN A 2 26.51 -32.40 29.84
C ASN A 2 25.86 -31.66 28.65
N GLY A 3 25.00 -32.33 27.86
CA GLY A 3 24.38 -31.78 26.65
C GLY A 3 22.89 -31.42 26.76
N ALA A 4 22.20 -31.83 27.84
CA ALA A 4 20.74 -31.72 27.96
C ALA A 4 20.14 -30.31 27.74
N PRO A 5 20.70 -29.20 28.28
CA PRO A 5 20.07 -27.88 28.13
C PRO A 5 20.16 -27.32 26.71
N TRP A 6 21.23 -27.65 25.98
CA TRP A 6 21.40 -27.25 24.58
C TRP A 6 20.56 -28.09 23.61
N ILE A 7 20.07 -29.25 24.04
CA ILE A 7 19.12 -30.08 23.30
C ILE A 7 17.68 -29.59 23.54
N ALA A 8 17.33 -29.21 24.77
CA ALA A 8 15.99 -28.70 25.10
C ALA A 8 15.73 -27.26 24.61
N PHE A 9 16.78 -26.44 24.51
CA PHE A 9 16.70 -25.07 24.03
C PHE A 9 16.14 -24.92 22.61
N PRO A 10 16.67 -25.59 21.55
CA PRO A 10 16.13 -25.46 20.20
C PRO A 10 14.68 -25.93 20.11
N PHE A 11 14.30 -26.98 20.85
CA PHE A 11 12.89 -27.41 20.91
C PHE A 11 11.99 -26.33 21.51
N CYS A 12 12.39 -25.76 22.66
CA CYS A 12 11.65 -24.67 23.29
C CYS A 12 11.55 -23.43 22.38
N LEU A 13 12.64 -23.08 21.70
CA LEU A 13 12.69 -21.97 20.74
C LEU A 13 11.72 -22.18 19.58
N VAL A 14 11.72 -23.37 18.97
CA VAL A 14 10.81 -23.70 17.86
C VAL A 14 9.35 -23.63 18.32
N VAL A 15 9.01 -24.18 19.50
CA VAL A 15 7.64 -24.16 20.02
C VAL A 15 7.17 -22.72 20.29
N VAL A 16 7.98 -21.90 20.96
CA VAL A 16 7.64 -20.49 21.24
C VAL A 16 7.49 -19.71 19.93
N THR A 17 8.43 -19.86 19.01
CA THR A 17 8.41 -19.17 17.71
C THR A 17 7.20 -19.56 16.88
N ALA A 18 6.88 -20.87 16.80
CA ALA A 18 5.71 -21.36 16.09
C ALA A 18 4.41 -20.83 16.70
N GLY A 19 4.31 -20.78 18.04
CA GLY A 19 3.15 -20.20 18.73
C GLY A 19 2.95 -18.71 18.43
N ILE A 20 4.04 -17.93 18.40
CA ILE A 20 3.98 -16.50 18.06
C ILE A 20 3.65 -16.30 16.58
N CYS A 21 4.24 -17.10 15.69
CA CYS A 21 3.93 -17.08 14.27
C CYS A 21 2.45 -17.40 14.02
N ALA A 22 1.89 -18.40 14.70
CA ALA A 22 0.47 -18.72 14.63
C ALA A 22 -0.40 -17.56 15.16
N ALA A 23 -0.01 -16.93 16.28
CA ALA A 23 -0.69 -15.76 16.82
C ALA A 23 -0.63 -14.54 15.85
N SER A 24 0.48 -14.41 15.10
CA SER A 24 0.68 -13.38 14.07
C SER A 24 -0.25 -13.61 12.89
N SER A 25 -0.30 -14.84 12.38
CA SER A 25 -1.21 -15.23 11.29
C SER A 25 -2.69 -15.08 11.66
N MET A 26 -3.03 -15.24 12.94
CA MET A 26 -4.38 -15.03 13.47
C MET A 26 -4.65 -13.59 13.90
N HIS A 27 -3.67 -12.68 13.81
CA HIS A 27 -3.78 -11.28 14.22
C HIS A 27 -4.31 -11.07 15.65
N LEU A 28 -3.96 -11.97 16.59
CA LEU A 28 -4.43 -11.91 17.98
C LEU A 28 -4.10 -10.60 18.72
N LEU A 29 -2.97 -9.94 18.41
CA LEU A 29 -2.59 -8.66 19.04
C LEU A 29 -3.30 -7.45 18.41
N ASN A 30 -3.88 -7.62 17.22
CA ASN A 30 -4.68 -6.59 16.58
C ASN A 30 -6.05 -6.39 17.27
N VAL A 31 -6.50 -7.34 18.11
CA VAL A 31 -7.71 -7.22 18.96
C VAL A 31 -7.58 -6.06 19.96
N ALA A 32 -6.37 -5.61 20.30
CA ALA A 32 -6.15 -4.43 21.13
C ALA A 32 -5.71 -3.19 20.33
N GLY A 33 -5.69 -3.26 19.00
CA GLY A 33 -5.22 -2.18 18.11
C GLY A 33 -3.71 -1.90 18.20
N VAL A 34 -2.94 -2.75 18.90
CA VAL A 34 -1.51 -2.55 19.15
C VAL A 34 -0.69 -2.65 17.86
N ASP A 35 -0.93 -3.67 17.04
CA ASP A 35 -0.24 -3.85 15.75
C ASP A 35 -0.42 -2.64 14.85
N THR A 36 -1.66 -2.17 14.82
CA THR A 36 -2.07 -1.02 14.02
C THR A 36 -1.42 0.27 14.51
N TRP A 37 -1.33 0.48 15.82
CA TRP A 37 -0.66 1.64 16.39
C TRP A 37 0.85 1.62 16.13
N LEU A 38 1.49 0.47 16.25
CA LEU A 38 2.93 0.33 15.98
C LEU A 38 3.27 0.48 14.51
N GLU A 39 2.46 -0.10 13.61
CA GLU A 39 2.63 0.07 12.17
C GLU A 39 2.52 1.54 11.75
N ARG A 40 1.61 2.31 12.38
CA ARG A 40 1.55 3.77 12.16
C ARG A 40 2.86 4.44 12.55
N LEU A 41 3.42 4.10 13.70
CA LEU A 41 4.70 4.67 14.14
C LEU A 41 5.86 4.28 13.21
N GLU A 42 5.88 3.06 12.69
CA GLU A 42 6.87 2.63 11.70
C GLU A 42 6.75 3.41 10.40
N LEU A 43 5.54 3.50 9.83
CA LEU A 43 5.29 4.23 8.60
C LEU A 43 5.57 5.73 8.76
N ASP A 44 5.34 6.30 9.94
CA ASP A 44 5.67 7.70 10.25
C ASP A 44 7.18 7.97 10.33
N GLN A 45 7.98 6.95 10.65
CA GLN A 45 9.45 7.02 10.74
C GLN A 45 10.17 6.60 9.46
N MET A 46 9.45 6.06 8.47
CA MET A 46 10.02 5.71 7.17
C MET A 46 10.50 7.01 6.49
N ASP A 47 11.79 7.03 6.14
CA ASP A 47 12.53 8.26 5.84
C ASP A 47 12.17 8.83 4.46
N PHE A 48 12.15 10.17 4.40
CA PHE A 48 11.69 11.02 3.28
C PHE A 48 12.44 10.84 1.96
N SER A 49 13.50 10.02 1.89
CA SER A 49 14.21 9.70 0.65
C SER A 49 13.39 8.86 -0.33
N VAL A 50 12.22 8.33 0.08
CA VAL A 50 11.28 7.61 -0.78
C VAL A 50 10.70 8.50 -1.90
N ASN A 51 10.76 9.83 -1.75
CA ASN A 51 10.17 10.78 -2.70
C ASN A 51 11.18 11.61 -3.51
N THR A 52 12.39 11.09 -3.77
CA THR A 52 13.02 11.44 -5.03
C THR A 52 12.25 10.73 -6.14
N ALA A 53 11.09 11.27 -6.53
CA ALA A 53 10.60 11.01 -7.87
C ALA A 53 11.78 11.21 -8.85
N PRO A 54 11.71 10.72 -10.09
CA PRO A 54 12.27 11.51 -11.17
C PRO A 54 11.27 12.66 -11.38
N PRO A 55 11.39 13.83 -10.69
CA PRO A 55 10.46 14.95 -10.86
C PRO A 55 10.38 15.39 -12.33
N ASP A 56 11.31 14.96 -13.18
CA ASP A 56 11.34 15.27 -14.60
C ASP A 56 10.39 14.41 -15.45
N LYS A 57 10.03 13.19 -15.00
CA LYS A 57 9.29 12.22 -15.82
C LYS A 57 7.78 12.19 -15.58
N LEU A 58 7.31 12.61 -14.41
CA LEU A 58 5.88 12.66 -14.08
C LEU A 58 5.43 14.12 -13.98
N ARG A 59 4.26 14.44 -14.53
CA ARG A 59 3.60 15.74 -14.38
C ARG A 59 2.16 15.54 -13.95
N LEU A 60 1.73 16.30 -12.95
CA LEU A 60 0.36 16.26 -12.48
C LEU A 60 -0.39 17.50 -13.01
N ILE A 61 -1.57 17.27 -13.58
CA ILE A 61 -2.48 18.33 -13.96
C ILE A 61 -3.73 18.17 -13.12
N TYR A 62 -4.12 19.21 -12.40
CA TYR A 62 -5.28 19.12 -11.50
C TYR A 62 -6.38 20.12 -11.88
N ILE A 63 -7.63 19.69 -11.74
CA ILE A 63 -8.81 20.57 -11.80
C ILE A 63 -9.27 20.85 -10.38
N GLY A 64 -9.41 22.13 -10.02
CA GLY A 64 -9.94 22.51 -8.71
C GLY A 64 -11.47 22.41 -8.66
N GLN A 65 -12.03 22.06 -7.51
CA GLN A 65 -13.49 22.02 -7.27
C GLN A 65 -14.22 23.27 -7.75
N GLY A 66 -13.66 24.46 -7.46
CA GLY A 66 -14.22 25.75 -7.85
C GLY A 66 -13.91 26.20 -9.28
N ASP A 67 -13.24 25.36 -10.08
CA ASP A 67 -12.93 25.72 -11.46
C ASP A 67 -14.19 25.66 -12.33
N THR A 68 -14.33 26.63 -13.23
CA THR A 68 -15.48 26.79 -14.11
C THR A 68 -15.03 26.83 -15.56
N LEU A 69 -15.92 26.42 -16.47
CA LEU A 69 -15.72 26.59 -17.91
C LEU A 69 -16.45 27.86 -18.40
N PRO A 70 -15.89 28.58 -19.38
CA PRO A 70 -16.58 29.70 -20.00
C PRO A 70 -17.94 29.25 -20.52
N LYS A 71 -19.01 30.00 -20.17
CA LYS A 71 -20.40 29.75 -20.61
C LYS A 71 -21.03 28.45 -20.07
N VAL A 72 -20.44 27.82 -19.07
CA VAL A 72 -21.06 26.72 -18.32
C VAL A 72 -21.53 27.25 -16.98
N ASN A 73 -22.81 27.00 -16.66
CA ASN A 73 -23.33 27.29 -15.34
C ASN A 73 -22.93 26.16 -14.39
N GLY A 74 -22.15 26.49 -13.35
CA GLY A 74 -21.64 25.52 -12.38
C GLY A 74 -20.12 25.41 -12.40
N SER A 75 -19.62 24.69 -11.40
CA SER A 75 -18.21 24.39 -11.17
C SER A 75 -17.90 22.93 -11.47
N PHE A 76 -16.63 22.54 -11.42
CA PHE A 76 -16.23 21.14 -11.55
C PHE A 76 -16.86 20.23 -10.48
N ALA A 77 -17.25 20.80 -9.34
CA ALA A 77 -17.97 20.07 -8.30
C ALA A 77 -19.33 19.56 -8.77
N ASP A 78 -20.00 20.29 -9.66
CA ASP A 78 -21.36 19.98 -10.11
C ASP A 78 -21.31 18.89 -11.21
N GLU A 79 -21.95 17.74 -10.99
CA GLU A 79 -21.87 16.57 -11.88
C GLU A 79 -22.18 16.91 -13.35
N GLY A 80 -23.27 17.65 -13.58
CA GLY A 80 -23.68 18.06 -14.93
C GLY A 80 -22.67 18.98 -15.62
N ALA A 81 -22.00 19.85 -14.88
CA ALA A 81 -20.94 20.71 -15.41
C ALA A 81 -19.63 19.93 -15.60
N ARG A 82 -19.32 18.98 -14.70
CA ARG A 82 -18.15 18.09 -14.77
C ARG A 82 -18.11 17.30 -16.07
N GLN A 83 -19.26 16.82 -16.55
CA GLN A 83 -19.34 16.08 -17.82
C GLN A 83 -18.92 16.94 -19.03
N LEU A 84 -19.11 18.26 -19.00
CA LEU A 84 -18.68 19.16 -20.08
C LEU A 84 -17.16 19.33 -20.17
N TRP A 85 -16.43 19.06 -19.09
CA TRP A 85 -14.96 19.05 -19.10
C TRP A 85 -14.36 17.98 -19.99
N ARG A 86 -15.14 16.95 -20.38
CA ARG A 86 -14.74 15.94 -21.37
C ARG A 86 -14.30 16.56 -22.70
N ARG A 87 -14.95 17.66 -23.13
CA ARG A 87 -14.52 18.43 -24.31
C ARG A 87 -13.13 19.02 -24.14
N GLU A 88 -12.84 19.59 -22.98
CA GLU A 88 -11.52 20.16 -22.71
C GLU A 88 -10.45 19.08 -22.55
N HIS A 89 -10.80 17.88 -22.07
CA HIS A 89 -9.91 16.73 -22.10
C HIS A 89 -9.58 16.29 -23.53
N ALA A 90 -10.57 16.32 -24.43
CA ALA A 90 -10.36 16.05 -25.85
C ALA A 90 -9.38 17.06 -26.48
N HIS A 91 -9.58 18.36 -26.21
CA HIS A 91 -8.66 19.42 -26.67
C HIS A 91 -7.24 19.23 -26.14
N LEU A 92 -7.11 18.86 -24.86
CA LEU A 92 -5.81 18.59 -24.25
C LEU A 92 -5.11 17.41 -24.94
N LEU A 93 -5.82 16.29 -25.17
CA LEU A 93 -5.25 15.12 -25.86
C LEU A 93 -4.79 15.46 -27.28
N GLN A 94 -5.59 16.23 -28.02
CA GLN A 94 -5.22 16.69 -29.36
C GLN A 94 -3.97 17.58 -29.33
N ALA A 95 -3.89 18.50 -28.37
CA ALA A 95 -2.78 19.43 -28.22
C ALA A 95 -1.49 18.75 -27.75
N LEU A 96 -1.58 17.74 -26.87
CA LEU A 96 -0.45 16.92 -26.45
C LEU A 96 0.09 16.04 -27.59
N GLY A 97 -0.78 15.58 -28.48
CA GLY A 97 -0.41 14.77 -29.63
C GLY A 97 0.31 13.48 -29.23
N ASN A 98 1.53 13.28 -29.76
CA ASN A 98 2.42 12.16 -29.41
C ASN A 98 3.59 12.57 -28.51
N ALA A 99 3.55 13.78 -27.93
CA ALA A 99 4.63 14.27 -27.12
C ALA A 99 4.80 13.53 -25.78
N PRO A 100 3.74 13.31 -24.97
CA PRO A 100 3.87 12.53 -23.75
C PRO A 100 4.07 11.05 -24.06
N ARG A 101 4.65 10.32 -23.09
CA ARG A 101 4.75 8.85 -23.16
C ARG A 101 3.40 8.19 -22.86
N LEU A 102 2.64 8.80 -21.96
CA LEU A 102 1.37 8.32 -21.45
C LEU A 102 0.57 9.49 -20.91
N VAL A 103 -0.74 9.48 -21.14
CA VAL A 103 -1.71 10.32 -20.45
C VAL A 103 -2.65 9.42 -19.65
N ALA A 104 -2.72 9.63 -18.34
CA ALA A 104 -3.61 8.91 -17.44
C ALA A 104 -4.62 9.89 -16.81
N PHE A 105 -5.87 9.46 -16.71
CA PHE A 105 -6.94 10.22 -16.06
C PHE A 105 -7.37 9.51 -14.78
N ASP A 106 -7.04 10.06 -13.62
CA ASP A 106 -7.65 9.69 -12.34
C ASP A 106 -8.99 10.41 -12.18
N LEU A 107 -9.92 10.06 -13.07
CA LEU A 107 -11.29 10.57 -13.15
C LEU A 107 -12.18 9.45 -13.66
N ASN A 108 -13.42 9.40 -13.20
CA ASN A 108 -14.41 8.45 -13.71
C ASN A 108 -15.17 9.05 -14.90
N PHE A 109 -15.49 8.19 -15.88
CA PHE A 109 -16.24 8.58 -17.07
C PHE A 109 -17.53 7.76 -17.20
N PRO A 110 -18.54 7.94 -16.32
CA PRO A 110 -19.83 7.26 -16.43
C PRO A 110 -20.64 7.75 -17.64
N ALA A 111 -21.70 7.00 -17.98
CA ALA A 111 -22.66 7.37 -19.03
C ALA A 111 -23.08 8.84 -18.89
N PRO A 112 -23.07 9.64 -19.98
CA PRO A 112 -23.52 11.02 -19.89
C PRO A 112 -25.01 11.07 -19.57
N ASN A 113 -25.45 12.14 -18.91
CA ASN A 113 -26.88 12.39 -18.74
C ASN A 113 -27.55 12.73 -20.09
N ASP A 114 -28.88 12.83 -20.09
CA ASP A 114 -29.68 13.03 -21.32
C ASP A 114 -29.47 14.42 -21.98
N ALA A 115 -28.67 15.31 -21.39
CA ALA A 115 -28.37 16.59 -22.00
C ALA A 115 -27.51 16.40 -23.25
N LYS A 116 -27.99 16.90 -24.40
CA LYS A 116 -27.33 16.80 -25.70
C LYS A 116 -25.87 17.28 -25.67
N GLU A 117 -25.58 18.33 -24.91
CA GLU A 117 -24.22 18.87 -24.78
C GLU A 117 -23.26 17.91 -24.07
N ASN A 118 -23.74 17.18 -23.06
CA ASN A 118 -22.95 16.17 -22.33
C ASN A 118 -22.71 14.91 -23.16
N GLN A 119 -23.69 14.51 -23.96
CA GLN A 119 -23.51 13.44 -24.95
C GLN A 119 -22.43 13.84 -25.97
N GLN A 120 -22.53 15.04 -26.53
CA GLN A 120 -21.56 15.55 -27.50
C GLN A 120 -20.14 15.66 -26.90
N ALA A 121 -19.99 16.20 -25.69
CA ALA A 121 -18.70 16.28 -25.01
C ALA A 121 -18.08 14.89 -24.76
N SER A 122 -18.92 13.90 -24.47
CA SER A 122 -18.50 12.50 -24.28
C SER A 122 -18.03 11.85 -25.57
N ASP A 123 -18.74 12.09 -26.69
CA ASP A 123 -18.35 11.60 -28.00
C ASP A 123 -17.04 12.23 -28.49
N GLU A 124 -16.87 13.53 -28.27
CA GLU A 124 -15.63 14.25 -28.58
C GLU A 124 -14.45 13.67 -27.80
N PHE A 125 -14.62 13.41 -26.50
CA PHE A 125 -13.59 12.78 -25.68
C PHE A 125 -13.27 11.34 -26.12
N ALA A 126 -14.30 10.50 -26.30
CA ALA A 126 -14.09 9.12 -26.74
C ALA A 126 -13.44 9.03 -28.12
N LYS A 127 -13.75 9.97 -29.02
CA LYS A 127 -13.05 10.11 -30.29
C LYS A 127 -11.58 10.47 -30.07
N ALA A 128 -11.29 11.48 -29.23
CA ALA A 128 -9.92 11.89 -28.95
C ALA A 128 -9.07 10.79 -28.30
N VAL A 129 -9.65 9.98 -27.41
CA VAL A 129 -8.98 8.81 -26.82
C VAL A 129 -8.62 7.77 -27.89
N ARG A 130 -9.56 7.44 -28.79
CA ARG A 130 -9.31 6.47 -29.88
C ARG A 130 -8.31 6.96 -30.93
N GLU A 131 -8.30 8.26 -31.19
CA GLU A 131 -7.42 8.88 -32.19
C GLU A 131 -6.07 9.34 -31.60
N ALA A 132 -5.89 9.22 -30.29
CA ALA A 132 -4.66 9.60 -29.60
C ALA A 132 -3.47 8.80 -30.13
N ARG A 133 -2.37 9.51 -30.40
CA ARG A 133 -1.10 8.89 -30.83
C ARG A 133 -0.22 8.48 -29.64
N THR A 134 -0.49 9.05 -28.47
CA THR A 134 0.04 8.59 -27.18
C THR A 134 -0.89 7.52 -26.61
N ARG A 135 -0.35 6.65 -25.74
CA ARG A 135 -1.20 5.79 -24.92
C ARG A 135 -2.02 6.64 -23.95
N VAL A 136 -3.28 6.26 -23.76
CA VAL A 136 -4.23 6.94 -22.88
C VAL A 136 -4.89 5.91 -21.98
N ILE A 137 -4.74 6.07 -20.67
CA ILE A 137 -5.41 5.26 -19.66
C ILE A 137 -6.51 6.08 -19.01
N VAL A 138 -7.73 5.55 -18.99
CA VAL A 138 -8.85 6.17 -18.28
C VAL A 138 -9.10 5.51 -16.94
N GLY A 139 -9.41 6.32 -15.94
CA GLY A 139 -9.85 5.85 -14.64
C GLY A 139 -11.24 5.25 -14.72
N ALA A 140 -11.47 4.17 -13.98
CA ALA A 140 -12.79 3.60 -13.79
C ALA A 140 -12.97 3.01 -12.39
N GLU A 141 -14.18 3.16 -11.88
CA GLU A 141 -14.69 2.34 -10.78
C GLU A 141 -15.41 1.12 -11.30
N LEU A 142 -15.63 0.14 -10.43
CA LEU A 142 -16.37 -1.06 -10.76
C LEU A 142 -17.80 -0.94 -10.27
N ASN A 143 -18.76 -1.20 -11.16
CA ASN A 143 -20.15 -1.34 -10.77
C ASN A 143 -20.36 -2.55 -9.86
N GLU A 144 -21.58 -2.74 -9.37
CA GLU A 144 -21.99 -3.93 -8.62
C GLU A 144 -21.65 -5.22 -9.39
N GLN A 145 -21.73 -5.17 -10.71
CA GLN A 145 -21.39 -6.27 -11.61
C GLN A 145 -19.88 -6.53 -11.77
N GLY A 146 -19.01 -5.74 -11.12
CA GLY A 146 -17.56 -5.90 -11.19
C GLY A 146 -17.00 -5.55 -12.58
N LEU A 147 -17.75 -4.78 -13.36
CA LEU A 147 -17.39 -4.25 -14.66
C LEU A 147 -17.03 -2.77 -14.51
N PRO A 148 -16.08 -2.25 -15.32
CA PRO A 148 -15.75 -0.84 -15.30
C PRO A 148 -16.95 0.02 -15.67
N GLN A 149 -17.22 1.05 -14.88
CA GLN A 149 -18.20 2.10 -15.15
C GLN A 149 -17.61 3.12 -16.12
N LEU A 150 -17.60 2.75 -17.40
CA LEU A 150 -17.17 3.61 -18.50
C LEU A 150 -18.33 3.88 -19.46
N ILE A 151 -18.32 5.06 -20.10
CA ILE A 151 -19.16 5.31 -21.27
C ILE A 151 -18.95 4.22 -22.33
N ASP A 152 -20.01 3.84 -23.03
CA ASP A 152 -19.98 2.73 -24.00
C ASP A 152 -18.86 2.86 -25.04
N SER A 153 -18.60 4.10 -25.47
CA SER A 153 -17.56 4.43 -26.45
C SER A 153 -16.12 4.29 -25.92
N LEU A 154 -15.93 4.16 -24.60
CA LEU A 154 -14.64 3.90 -23.94
C LEU A 154 -14.46 2.46 -23.45
N LYS A 155 -15.43 1.55 -23.64
CA LYS A 155 -15.32 0.15 -23.18
C LYS A 155 -14.12 -0.63 -23.76
N GLY A 156 -13.52 -0.16 -24.85
CA GLY A 156 -12.31 -0.71 -25.44
C GLY A 156 -11.02 0.07 -25.16
N ALA A 157 -11.08 1.13 -24.35
CA ALA A 157 -9.90 1.90 -23.96
C ALA A 157 -9.08 1.16 -22.89
N GLU A 158 -7.78 1.45 -22.81
CA GLU A 158 -6.95 1.05 -21.66
C GLU A 158 -7.48 1.76 -20.40
N TRP A 159 -7.60 1.05 -19.28
CA TRP A 159 -8.17 1.59 -18.06
C TRP A 159 -7.57 0.96 -16.80
N GLY A 160 -7.67 1.68 -15.68
CA GLY A 160 -7.22 1.21 -14.37
C GLY A 160 -8.13 1.67 -13.24
N LEU A 161 -8.13 0.95 -12.12
CA LEU A 161 -8.97 1.30 -10.96
C LEU A 161 -8.51 2.62 -10.33
N THR A 162 -9.44 3.57 -10.22
CA THR A 162 -9.25 4.83 -9.50
C THR A 162 -9.36 4.66 -7.98
N GLN A 163 -9.99 3.56 -7.53
CA GLN A 163 -10.17 3.26 -6.12
C GLN A 163 -8.82 3.17 -5.38
N VAL A 164 -8.54 4.23 -4.62
CA VAL A 164 -7.50 4.25 -3.60
C VAL A 164 -8.14 3.63 -2.37
N GLY A 165 -7.64 2.50 -1.86
CA GLY A 165 -8.04 1.99 -0.54
C GLY A 165 -8.28 0.49 -0.40
N GLY A 166 -7.51 -0.13 0.49
CA GLY A 166 -7.76 -1.47 1.05
C GLY A 166 -8.18 -1.36 2.52
N LEU A 167 -9.28 -2.00 2.91
CA LEU A 167 -9.75 -2.00 4.29
C LEU A 167 -8.99 -3.07 5.11
N ARG A 168 -8.32 -2.67 6.20
CA ARG A 168 -7.95 -3.59 7.29
C ARG A 168 -9.02 -3.48 8.36
N LEU A 169 -9.65 -4.59 8.74
CA LEU A 169 -10.68 -4.64 9.79
C LEU A 169 -10.14 -4.03 11.10
N GLU A 170 -10.67 -2.86 11.46
CA GLU A 170 -10.61 -2.29 12.81
C GLU A 170 -12.00 -2.41 13.43
N HIS A 171 -12.19 -3.28 14.44
CA HIS A 171 -13.34 -3.27 15.37
C HIS A 171 -14.71 -2.82 14.81
N GLY A 172 -15.12 -3.28 13.63
CA GLY A 172 -16.39 -2.90 13.01
C GLY A 172 -16.59 -1.39 12.77
N GLN A 173 -15.54 -0.56 12.81
CA GLN A 173 -15.63 0.87 12.53
C GLN A 173 -14.89 1.20 11.24
N SER A 174 -15.66 1.46 10.18
CA SER A 174 -15.20 2.15 8.98
C SER A 174 -14.92 3.61 9.36
N LYS A 175 -13.66 3.95 9.63
CA LYS A 175 -13.21 5.35 9.57
C LYS A 175 -12.43 5.53 8.28
N ALA A 176 -12.69 6.64 7.58
CA ALA A 176 -12.20 7.04 6.26
C ALA A 176 -10.67 7.28 6.18
N LEU A 177 -9.87 6.39 6.77
CA LEU A 177 -8.41 6.46 6.77
C LEU A 177 -7.86 5.37 5.86
N ILE A 178 -7.32 5.79 4.72
CA ILE A 178 -6.69 4.85 3.80
C ILE A 178 -5.28 4.54 4.31
N ARG A 179 -5.04 3.28 4.68
CA ARG A 179 -3.73 2.79 5.14
C ARG A 179 -3.08 1.82 4.19
N ARG A 180 -3.84 1.39 3.19
CA ARG A 180 -3.40 0.43 2.20
C ARG A 180 -3.87 0.91 0.85
N TYR A 181 -2.97 0.83 -0.12
CA TYR A 181 -3.31 1.07 -1.50
C TYR A 181 -3.66 -0.27 -2.17
N VAL A 182 -4.74 -0.30 -2.94
CA VAL A 182 -5.12 -1.48 -3.73
C VAL A 182 -4.35 -1.45 -5.03
N LEU A 183 -3.41 -2.37 -5.18
CA LEU A 183 -2.65 -2.54 -6.42
C LEU A 183 -3.51 -3.20 -7.50
N ALA A 184 -4.31 -4.20 -7.12
CA ALA A 184 -5.18 -4.92 -8.04
C ALA A 184 -6.31 -5.64 -7.30
N ARG A 185 -7.41 -5.91 -8.01
CA ARG A 185 -8.54 -6.71 -7.55
C ARG A 185 -8.67 -7.97 -8.39
N SER A 186 -8.78 -9.13 -7.76
CA SER A 186 -8.99 -10.40 -8.45
C SER A 186 -10.28 -10.35 -9.29
N GLN A 187 -10.25 -10.95 -10.47
CA GLN A 187 -11.43 -11.12 -11.32
C GLN A 187 -12.28 -12.31 -10.86
N VAL A 188 -11.71 -13.22 -10.07
CA VAL A 188 -12.38 -14.42 -9.59
C VAL A 188 -12.74 -14.30 -8.10
N PRO A 189 -13.80 -14.99 -7.65
CA PRO A 189 -14.15 -15.06 -6.24
C PRO A 189 -13.07 -15.74 -5.37
N VAL A 190 -13.04 -15.37 -4.09
CA VAL A 190 -12.29 -16.07 -3.04
C VAL A 190 -12.69 -17.55 -3.01
N GLY A 191 -11.71 -18.44 -2.81
CA GLY A 191 -11.91 -19.88 -2.77
C GLY A 191 -11.73 -20.58 -4.12
N THR A 192 -11.59 -19.84 -5.22
CA THR A 192 -11.21 -20.41 -6.52
C THR A 192 -9.77 -20.94 -6.45
N PRO A 193 -9.50 -22.25 -6.72
CA PRO A 193 -8.19 -22.87 -6.53
C PRO A 193 -7.24 -22.58 -7.70
N LEU A 194 -6.99 -21.30 -7.96
CA LEU A 194 -6.04 -20.83 -8.95
C LEU A 194 -4.81 -20.27 -8.24
N VAL A 195 -3.64 -20.85 -8.54
CA VAL A 195 -2.34 -20.34 -8.03
C VAL A 195 -2.13 -18.90 -8.50
N ARG A 196 -2.42 -18.63 -9.78
CA ARG A 196 -2.43 -17.29 -10.39
C ARG A 196 -3.83 -16.92 -10.83
N GLN A 197 -4.37 -15.88 -10.21
CA GLN A 197 -5.71 -15.38 -10.50
C GLN A 197 -5.62 -14.16 -11.40
N PRO A 198 -6.37 -14.09 -12.52
CA PRO A 198 -6.43 -12.87 -13.33
C PRO A 198 -6.98 -11.72 -12.48
N ALA A 199 -6.47 -10.52 -12.71
CA ALA A 199 -6.76 -9.37 -11.87
C ALA A 199 -7.00 -8.11 -12.68
N ILE A 200 -7.67 -7.15 -12.04
CA ILE A 200 -7.90 -5.81 -12.56
C ILE A 200 -6.88 -4.91 -11.87
N PRO A 201 -5.97 -4.27 -12.60
CA PRO A 201 -4.97 -3.39 -12.03
C PRO A 201 -5.56 -2.05 -11.59
N SER A 202 -4.92 -1.44 -10.60
CA SER A 202 -5.11 -0.02 -10.28
C SER A 202 -4.51 0.88 -11.34
N LEU A 203 -4.92 2.16 -11.35
CA LEU A 203 -4.39 3.14 -12.28
C LEU A 203 -2.86 3.25 -12.20
N ALA A 204 -2.27 3.25 -11.00
CA ALA A 204 -0.82 3.28 -10.83
C ALA A 204 -0.12 2.04 -11.42
N VAL A 205 -0.73 0.86 -11.27
CA VAL A 205 -0.18 -0.39 -11.83
C VAL A 205 -0.34 -0.42 -13.36
N GLU A 206 -1.42 0.12 -13.91
CA GLU A 206 -1.59 0.22 -15.37
C GLU A 206 -0.58 1.20 -15.98
N MET A 207 -0.35 2.35 -15.32
CA MET A 207 0.72 3.28 -15.71
C MET A 207 2.09 2.58 -15.71
N LEU A 208 2.38 1.75 -14.70
CA LEU A 208 3.62 0.97 -14.62
C LEU A 208 3.70 -0.10 -15.71
N LEU A 209 2.60 -0.81 -16.02
CA LEU A 209 2.54 -1.78 -17.11
C LEU A 209 2.88 -1.12 -18.45
N VAL A 210 2.31 0.06 -18.72
CA VAL A 210 2.59 0.81 -19.94
C VAL A 210 4.07 1.23 -20.01
N ASP A 211 4.65 1.67 -18.89
CA ASP A 211 6.05 2.09 -18.82
C ASP A 211 7.02 0.90 -19.03
N LEU A 212 6.72 -0.26 -18.45
CA LEU A 212 7.54 -1.47 -18.53
C LEU A 212 7.41 -2.24 -19.84
N SER A 213 6.23 -2.23 -20.47
CA SER A 213 5.94 -3.03 -21.68
C SER A 213 6.70 -2.56 -22.93
N ARG A 214 7.37 -1.40 -22.90
CA ARG A 214 8.01 -0.75 -24.08
C ARG A 214 7.00 -0.67 -25.27
N PRO A 215 7.33 -0.27 -26.51
CA PRO A 215 6.31 -0.25 -27.57
C PRO A 215 6.06 -1.69 -28.07
N SER A 216 5.52 -2.54 -27.20
CA SER A 216 4.96 -3.85 -27.52
C SER A 216 3.49 -3.67 -27.92
N THR A 217 3.07 -4.41 -28.94
CA THR A 217 1.66 -4.53 -29.32
C THR A 217 0.94 -5.65 -28.56
N GLU A 218 1.66 -6.38 -27.70
CA GLU A 218 1.07 -7.44 -26.90
C GLU A 218 0.16 -6.86 -25.81
N PRO A 219 -0.95 -7.55 -25.49
CA PRO A 219 -1.82 -7.11 -24.41
C PRO A 219 -1.10 -7.20 -23.07
N THR A 220 -1.20 -6.14 -22.27
CA THR A 220 -0.77 -6.13 -20.88
C THR A 220 -1.78 -6.86 -20.00
N SER A 221 -1.31 -7.54 -18.96
CA SER A 221 -2.20 -8.16 -17.97
C SER A 221 -1.53 -8.28 -16.61
N VAL A 222 -2.34 -8.46 -15.58
CA VAL A 222 -1.87 -8.72 -14.21
C VAL A 222 -2.50 -9.99 -13.65
N ALA A 223 -1.74 -10.70 -12.82
CA ALA A 223 -2.23 -11.84 -12.06
C ALA A 223 -1.78 -11.81 -10.61
N LEU A 224 -2.69 -12.14 -9.68
CA LEU A 224 -2.38 -12.38 -8.28
C LEU A 224 -1.82 -13.79 -8.11
N ASP A 225 -0.56 -13.91 -7.70
CA ASP A 225 0.05 -15.17 -7.25
C ASP A 225 -0.21 -15.34 -5.74
N THR A 226 -1.30 -16.04 -5.43
CA THR A 226 -1.79 -16.21 -4.06
C THR A 226 -0.83 -17.02 -3.18
N GLY A 227 -0.10 -17.97 -3.78
CA GLY A 227 0.87 -18.78 -3.07
C GLY A 227 2.12 -18.01 -2.65
N LYS A 228 2.47 -16.96 -3.39
CA LYS A 228 3.65 -16.12 -3.12
C LYS A 228 3.34 -14.76 -2.52
N SER A 229 2.06 -14.36 -2.47
CA SER A 229 1.65 -13.00 -2.11
C SER A 229 2.34 -11.95 -3.01
N GLU A 230 2.22 -12.17 -4.32
CA GLU A 230 2.81 -11.30 -5.34
C GLU A 230 1.75 -10.91 -6.38
N LEU A 231 1.84 -9.69 -6.88
CA LEU A 231 1.21 -9.27 -8.12
C LEU A 231 2.23 -9.41 -9.26
N VAL A 232 1.88 -10.17 -10.28
CA VAL A 232 2.75 -10.43 -11.43
C VAL A 232 2.23 -9.68 -12.65
N LEU A 233 3.10 -8.92 -13.29
CA LEU A 233 2.81 -8.07 -14.45
C LEU A 233 3.31 -8.76 -15.71
N PHE A 234 2.50 -8.76 -16.77
CA PHE A 234 2.81 -9.41 -18.05
C PHE A 234 2.59 -8.47 -19.24
N SER A 235 3.41 -8.66 -20.28
CA SER A 235 3.15 -8.26 -21.67
C SER A 235 3.03 -9.55 -22.46
N GLY A 236 1.85 -9.87 -23.00
CA GLY A 236 1.61 -11.15 -23.66
C GLY A 236 1.92 -12.33 -22.75
N SER A 237 2.94 -13.12 -23.11
CA SER A 237 3.43 -14.24 -22.29
C SER A 237 4.68 -13.90 -21.46
N THR A 238 5.23 -12.70 -21.65
CA THR A 238 6.47 -12.25 -21.01
C THR A 238 6.17 -11.63 -19.65
N GLU A 239 6.79 -12.16 -18.61
CA GLU A 239 6.75 -11.56 -17.27
C GLU A 239 7.62 -10.30 -17.23
N LEU A 240 7.02 -9.18 -16.87
CA LEU A 240 7.68 -7.87 -16.80
C LEU A 240 8.23 -7.60 -15.40
N LYS A 241 7.42 -7.83 -14.36
CA LYS A 241 7.75 -7.49 -12.97
C LYS A 241 6.91 -8.30 -11.97
N ARG A 242 7.48 -8.53 -10.79
CA ARG A 242 6.77 -9.05 -9.61
C ARG A 242 6.76 -7.98 -8.53
N ILE A 243 5.60 -7.74 -7.94
CA ILE A 243 5.39 -6.79 -6.86
C ILE A 243 4.95 -7.58 -5.63
N SER A 244 5.81 -7.66 -4.61
CA SER A 244 5.42 -8.24 -3.32
C SER A 244 4.30 -7.41 -2.68
N CYS A 245 3.21 -8.05 -2.29
CA CYS A 245 2.03 -7.37 -1.75
C CYS A 245 1.32 -8.21 -0.67
N ASP A 246 0.47 -7.57 0.12
CA ASP A 246 -0.51 -8.27 0.94
C ASP A 246 -1.65 -8.78 0.03
N ILE A 247 -2.16 -9.98 0.28
CA ILE A 247 -3.37 -10.49 -0.36
C ILE A 247 -4.44 -10.68 0.72
N GLU A 248 -5.58 -10.04 0.54
CA GLU A 248 -6.67 -10.04 1.51
C GLU A 248 -8.05 -10.13 0.86
N PRO A 249 -9.04 -10.73 1.52
CA PRO A 249 -10.41 -10.70 1.03
C PRO A 249 -10.99 -9.27 1.12
N GLU A 250 -11.68 -8.86 0.07
CA GLU A 250 -12.50 -7.65 0.05
C GLU A 250 -13.60 -7.76 1.11
N ILE A 251 -13.63 -6.82 2.05
CA ILE A 251 -14.65 -6.73 3.09
C ILE A 251 -15.78 -5.85 2.57
N ARG A 252 -16.99 -6.39 2.36
CA ARG A 252 -18.18 -5.63 1.99
C ARG A 252 -19.26 -5.70 3.06
N ASN A 253 -19.86 -4.54 3.32
CA ASN A 253 -21.15 -4.41 4.01
C ASN A 253 -22.25 -4.58 2.95
N SER A 254 -23.06 -5.64 3.05
CA SER A 254 -24.29 -5.94 2.29
C SER A 254 -24.21 -6.29 0.79
N GLY A 255 -24.98 -7.32 0.39
CA GLY A 255 -25.58 -7.46 -0.95
C GLY A 255 -24.90 -8.38 -1.98
N ASP A 256 -24.87 -9.68 -1.72
CA ASP A 256 -25.00 -10.74 -2.76
C ASP A 256 -23.87 -11.00 -3.78
N ARG A 257 -22.60 -10.69 -3.45
CA ARG A 257 -21.44 -11.24 -4.18
C ARG A 257 -20.40 -11.86 -3.29
N MET A 258 -19.88 -13.00 -3.75
CA MET A 258 -18.72 -13.67 -3.15
C MET A 258 -17.55 -12.67 -3.06
N PRO A 259 -16.86 -12.59 -1.91
CA PRO A 259 -15.73 -11.69 -1.74
C PRO A 259 -14.66 -11.98 -2.78
N ARG A 260 -13.93 -10.96 -3.22
CA ARG A 260 -12.79 -11.09 -4.13
C ARG A 260 -11.49 -10.85 -3.37
N LEU A 261 -10.36 -11.28 -3.93
CA LEU A 261 -9.05 -10.96 -3.35
C LEU A 261 -8.57 -9.59 -3.81
N LEU A 262 -7.99 -8.83 -2.90
CA LEU A 262 -7.31 -7.58 -3.15
C LEU A 262 -5.82 -7.80 -2.95
N ALA A 263 -5.01 -7.31 -3.90
CA ALA A 263 -3.58 -7.13 -3.72
C ALA A 263 -3.36 -5.73 -3.16
N THR A 264 -2.76 -5.62 -1.97
CA THR A 264 -2.59 -4.33 -1.28
C THR A 264 -1.15 -4.12 -0.81
N ILE A 265 -0.72 -2.88 -0.72
CA ILE A 265 0.54 -2.50 -0.05
C ILE A 265 0.24 -1.50 1.07
N PRO A 266 1.05 -1.47 2.14
CA PRO A 266 1.01 -0.35 3.08
C PRO A 266 1.13 0.96 2.31
N LEU A 267 0.30 1.94 2.63
CA LEU A 267 0.41 3.25 2.02
C LEU A 267 1.32 4.12 2.89
N HIS A 268 2.50 4.44 2.38
CA HIS A 268 3.34 5.49 2.94
C HIS A 268 3.18 6.72 2.06
N TYR A 269 2.74 7.83 2.66
CA TYR A 269 2.65 9.11 1.98
C TYR A 269 3.32 10.17 2.85
N PRO A 270 4.53 10.61 2.50
CA PRO A 270 5.23 11.61 3.28
C PRO A 270 4.57 12.98 3.12
N ARG A 271 5.06 13.96 3.90
CA ARG A 271 4.41 15.27 4.11
C ARG A 271 4.05 16.05 2.83
N THR A 272 4.67 15.76 1.69
CA THR A 272 4.13 15.93 0.32
C THR A 272 5.26 15.52 -0.62
N PRO A 273 5.10 14.55 -1.53
CA PRO A 273 5.98 14.52 -2.71
C PRO A 273 5.96 15.90 -3.37
N GLU A 274 7.12 16.49 -3.66
CA GLU A 274 7.23 17.70 -4.48
C GLU A 274 6.95 17.33 -5.95
N PHE A 275 5.73 16.89 -6.24
CA PHE A 275 5.30 16.73 -7.62
C PHE A 275 5.23 18.11 -8.29
N VAL A 276 5.63 18.17 -9.55
CA VAL A 276 5.36 19.34 -10.38
C VAL A 276 3.89 19.28 -10.78
N GLU A 277 3.08 20.07 -10.08
CA GLU A 277 1.64 20.15 -10.29
C GLU A 277 1.24 21.45 -10.98
N GLU A 278 0.35 21.35 -11.96
CA GLU A 278 -0.12 22.49 -12.74
C GLU A 278 -1.65 22.52 -12.76
N LYS A 279 -2.22 23.71 -12.62
CA LYS A 279 -3.68 23.87 -12.67
C LYS A 279 -4.15 23.71 -14.11
N TYR A 280 -5.18 22.91 -14.33
CA TYR A 280 -5.73 22.60 -15.66
C TYR A 280 -6.05 23.86 -16.47
N ALA A 281 -6.66 24.86 -15.86
CA ALA A 281 -6.98 26.13 -16.51
C ALA A 281 -5.74 26.86 -17.06
N GLN A 282 -4.58 26.74 -16.39
CA GLN A 282 -3.32 27.32 -16.88
C GLN A 282 -2.78 26.54 -18.07
N VAL A 283 -2.91 25.21 -18.07
CA VAL A 283 -2.54 24.34 -19.19
C VAL A 283 -3.37 24.68 -20.43
N LEU A 284 -4.68 24.88 -20.26
CA LEU A 284 -5.59 25.27 -21.35
C LEU A 284 -5.20 26.58 -22.03
N GLN A 285 -4.67 27.55 -21.28
CA GLN A 285 -4.24 28.84 -21.84
C GLN A 285 -3.02 28.71 -22.77
N ARG A 286 -2.27 27.61 -22.67
CA ARG A 286 -1.05 27.35 -23.44
C ARG A 286 -1.08 26.07 -24.27
N LEU A 287 -2.26 25.59 -24.68
CA LEU A 287 -2.40 24.37 -25.49
C LEU A 287 -1.48 24.35 -26.72
N SER A 288 -1.23 25.50 -27.36
CA SER A 288 -0.34 25.59 -28.52
C SER A 288 1.13 25.24 -28.25
N ARG A 289 1.58 25.26 -26.98
CA ARG A 289 2.95 24.93 -26.57
C ARG A 289 3.03 23.72 -25.64
N VAL A 290 1.89 23.20 -25.21
CA VAL A 290 1.77 22.11 -24.21
C VAL A 290 2.58 20.87 -24.61
N ALA A 291 2.58 20.49 -25.89
CA ALA A 291 3.35 19.35 -26.38
C ALA A 291 4.85 19.45 -26.06
N ALA A 292 5.45 20.65 -26.09
CA ALA A 292 6.86 20.81 -25.76
C ALA A 292 7.12 20.56 -24.26
N ASP A 293 6.22 21.06 -23.40
CA ASP A 293 6.35 21.00 -21.94
C ASP A 293 6.19 19.57 -21.39
N TYR A 294 5.38 18.73 -22.04
CA TYR A 294 5.09 17.35 -21.62
C TYR A 294 5.80 16.26 -22.44
N ARG A 295 6.76 16.65 -23.30
CA ARG A 295 7.51 15.69 -24.10
C ARG A 295 8.22 14.65 -23.24
N ASP A 296 8.04 13.38 -23.59
CA ASP A 296 8.61 12.21 -22.91
C ASP A 296 8.20 12.05 -21.45
N LYS A 297 7.11 12.70 -21.03
CA LYS A 297 6.57 12.62 -19.66
C LYS A 297 5.34 11.73 -19.57
N VAL A 298 5.11 11.19 -18.38
CA VAL A 298 3.82 10.65 -17.96
C VAL A 298 3.00 11.83 -17.43
N VAL A 299 1.81 12.02 -17.98
CA VAL A 299 0.89 13.08 -17.58
C VAL A 299 -0.27 12.43 -16.83
N LEU A 300 -0.42 12.73 -15.54
CA LEU A 300 -1.53 12.26 -14.75
C LEU A 300 -2.48 13.42 -14.45
N LEU A 301 -3.71 13.30 -14.91
CA LEU A 301 -4.79 14.23 -14.63
C LEU A 301 -5.60 13.76 -13.44
N GLY A 302 -6.02 14.67 -12.58
CA GLY A 302 -6.97 14.37 -11.51
C GLY A 302 -7.76 15.59 -11.05
N ALA A 303 -8.66 15.35 -10.11
CA ALA A 303 -9.47 16.40 -9.50
C ALA A 303 -9.07 16.68 -8.06
N ARG A 304 -9.16 17.96 -7.67
CA ARG A 304 -9.07 18.42 -6.27
C ARG A 304 -10.46 18.81 -5.78
N ILE A 305 -11.21 17.82 -5.31
CA ILE A 305 -12.54 18.02 -4.73
C ILE A 305 -12.44 17.85 -3.22
N GLU A 306 -12.90 18.85 -2.46
CA GLU A 306 -12.94 18.85 -1.02
C GLU A 306 -14.31 18.32 -0.55
N GLY A 307 -14.37 17.04 -0.17
CA GLY A 307 -15.58 16.41 0.39
C GLY A 307 -15.62 14.89 0.25
N GLU A 308 -16.46 14.21 1.05
CA GLU A 308 -17.00 12.87 0.75
C GLU A 308 -17.99 13.00 -0.42
N VAL A 309 -17.49 13.37 -1.60
CA VAL A 309 -18.28 13.14 -2.81
C VAL A 309 -18.18 11.65 -3.01
N ALA A 310 -19.28 10.95 -2.74
CA ALA A 310 -19.37 9.51 -2.64
C ALA A 310 -18.48 8.81 -3.68
N ALA A 311 -17.94 7.65 -3.28
CA ALA A 311 -17.06 6.74 -4.02
C ALA A 311 -17.63 6.19 -5.35
N GLU A 312 -18.53 6.95 -6.00
CA GLU A 312 -19.12 6.81 -7.32
C GLU A 312 -18.55 7.86 -8.32
N GLU A 313 -17.85 8.91 -7.86
CA GLU A 313 -17.65 10.14 -8.65
C GLU A 313 -16.20 10.56 -8.94
N GLY A 314 -15.19 9.77 -8.53
CA GLY A 314 -13.85 9.77 -9.15
C GLY A 314 -12.95 10.97 -8.84
N GLY A 315 -13.17 11.66 -7.72
CA GLY A 315 -12.26 12.70 -7.25
C GLY A 315 -12.46 12.91 -5.76
N GLU A 316 -11.85 12.08 -4.92
CA GLU A 316 -12.01 12.18 -3.48
C GLU A 316 -10.78 12.81 -2.82
N LEU A 317 -11.04 13.65 -1.81
CA LEU A 317 -10.02 14.05 -0.84
C LEU A 317 -9.70 12.84 0.03
N VAL A 318 -8.50 12.29 -0.10
CA VAL A 318 -8.05 11.15 0.68
C VAL A 318 -7.37 11.65 1.96
N VAL A 319 -7.98 11.34 3.10
CA VAL A 319 -7.34 11.56 4.41
C VAL A 319 -6.36 10.42 4.69
N LEU A 320 -5.08 10.70 4.50
CA LEU A 320 -3.98 9.73 4.62
C LEU A 320 -3.45 9.54 6.05
N ALA A 321 -4.01 10.26 7.04
CA ALA A 321 -3.41 10.36 8.36
C ALA A 321 -4.44 10.20 9.49
N PRO A 322 -4.11 9.43 10.56
CA PRO A 322 -4.96 9.31 11.75
C PRO A 322 -5.03 10.59 12.59
N LYS A 323 -4.16 11.57 12.32
CA LYS A 323 -4.21 12.92 12.91
C LYS A 323 -4.49 13.94 11.79
N PRO A 324 -5.75 14.32 11.57
CA PRO A 324 -6.14 15.28 10.53
C PRO A 324 -5.46 16.65 10.71
N ASP A 325 -5.02 16.98 11.92
CA ASP A 325 -4.49 18.31 12.26
C ASP A 325 -2.99 18.50 11.93
N GLU A 326 -2.24 17.42 11.62
CA GLU A 326 -0.76 17.47 11.47
C GLU A 326 -0.24 17.14 10.06
N ARG A 327 -1.09 16.65 9.13
CA ARG A 327 -0.71 16.33 7.75
C ARG A 327 -1.71 16.93 6.77
N ALA A 328 -1.20 17.51 5.68
CA ALA A 328 -2.05 17.94 4.57
C ALA A 328 -2.76 16.72 3.98
N PRO A 329 -4.09 16.79 3.74
CA PRO A 329 -4.78 15.76 3.00
C PRO A 329 -4.22 15.67 1.58
N ALA A 330 -4.27 14.50 0.97
CA ALA A 330 -3.87 14.32 -0.42
C ALA A 330 -5.08 13.97 -1.27
N TYR A 331 -4.97 14.21 -2.56
CA TYR A 331 -6.00 13.83 -3.52
C TYR A 331 -5.65 12.50 -4.18
N GLY A 332 -6.66 11.76 -4.65
CA GLY A 332 -6.49 10.44 -5.27
C GLY A 332 -5.34 10.37 -6.28
N TYR A 333 -5.25 11.35 -7.19
CA TYR A 333 -4.23 11.37 -8.24
C TYR A 333 -2.82 11.54 -7.68
N GLN A 334 -2.66 12.25 -6.57
CA GLN A 334 -1.35 12.37 -5.92
C GLN A 334 -0.95 11.06 -5.25
N VAL A 335 -1.92 10.30 -4.73
CA VAL A 335 -1.69 8.96 -4.19
C VAL A 335 -1.29 7.99 -5.31
N HIS A 336 -2.01 7.98 -6.43
CA HIS A 336 -1.64 7.18 -7.61
C HIS A 336 -0.26 7.54 -8.14
N ALA A 337 0.06 8.83 -8.20
CA ALA A 337 1.39 9.32 -8.58
C ALA A 337 2.50 8.82 -7.65
N SER A 338 2.28 8.88 -6.33
CA SER A 338 3.23 8.39 -5.32
C SER A 338 3.46 6.89 -5.48
N VAL A 339 2.37 6.12 -5.54
CA VAL A 339 2.47 4.65 -5.67
C VAL A 339 3.11 4.26 -6.99
N TYR A 340 2.76 4.91 -8.11
CA TYR A 340 3.43 4.68 -9.40
C TYR A 340 4.94 4.92 -9.28
N SER A 341 5.36 6.03 -8.67
CA SER A 341 6.77 6.36 -8.46
C SER A 341 7.47 5.31 -7.58
N ASP A 342 6.86 4.92 -6.48
CA ASP A 342 7.43 3.95 -5.54
C ASP A 342 7.56 2.56 -6.16
N LEU A 343 6.57 2.15 -6.93
CA LEU A 343 6.61 0.89 -7.68
C LEU A 343 7.64 0.94 -8.81
N LEU A 344 7.84 2.08 -9.46
CA LEU A 344 8.84 2.23 -10.52
C LEU A 344 10.27 2.13 -9.96
N LEU A 345 10.51 2.70 -8.77
CA LEU A 345 11.82 2.76 -8.12
C LEU A 345 12.11 1.60 -7.16
N ASP A 346 11.14 0.70 -6.95
CA ASP A 346 11.21 -0.38 -5.94
C ASP A 346 11.43 0.14 -4.50
N THR A 347 10.87 1.32 -4.20
CA THR A 347 10.94 2.01 -2.88
C THR A 347 9.66 1.87 -2.06
N TYR A 348 8.70 1.08 -2.51
CA TYR A 348 7.43 0.90 -1.83
C TYR A 348 7.56 0.03 -0.55
N PRO A 349 6.77 0.31 0.49
CA PRO A 349 6.77 -0.49 1.71
C PRO A 349 6.19 -1.89 1.46
N ARG A 350 6.86 -2.92 1.99
CA ARG A 350 6.46 -4.32 1.90
C ARG A 350 6.54 -5.01 3.25
N ARG A 351 5.60 -5.90 3.55
CA ARG A 351 5.65 -6.68 4.79
C ARG A 351 6.60 -7.85 4.67
N LEU A 352 7.29 -8.15 5.77
CA LEU A 352 7.98 -9.43 5.92
C LEU A 352 6.96 -10.55 6.15
N ARG A 353 6.91 -11.56 5.28
CA ARG A 353 5.91 -12.65 5.34
C ARG A 353 6.52 -14.05 5.31
N GLY A 354 5.70 -15.01 5.75
CA GLY A 354 5.93 -16.44 5.58
C GLY A 354 7.24 -16.91 6.22
N VAL A 355 8.06 -17.61 5.44
CA VAL A 355 9.32 -18.20 5.91
C VAL A 355 10.27 -17.13 6.45
N TRP A 356 10.31 -15.95 5.84
CA TRP A 356 11.21 -14.88 6.28
C TRP A 356 10.82 -14.30 7.64
N GLN A 357 9.52 -14.15 7.89
CA GLN A 357 9.01 -13.76 9.21
C GLN A 357 9.35 -14.81 10.26
N LEU A 358 9.15 -16.10 9.95
CA LEU A 358 9.51 -17.20 10.84
C LEU A 358 11.01 -17.21 11.17
N LEU A 359 11.87 -17.08 10.16
CA LEU A 359 13.33 -17.03 10.35
C LEU A 359 13.74 -15.84 11.22
N MET A 360 13.14 -14.68 10.99
CA MET A 360 13.42 -13.47 11.76
C MET A 360 12.99 -13.63 13.23
N LEU A 361 11.80 -14.17 13.51
CA LEU A 361 11.36 -14.48 14.87
C LEU A 361 12.26 -15.52 15.56
N LEU A 362 12.73 -16.53 14.81
CA LEU A 362 13.65 -17.55 15.32
C LEU A 362 15.00 -16.95 15.72
N VAL A 363 15.55 -16.06 14.88
CA VAL A 363 16.81 -15.34 15.18
C VAL A 363 16.63 -14.44 16.39
N LEU A 364 15.55 -13.65 16.46
CA LEU A 364 15.25 -12.81 17.63
C LEU A 364 15.10 -13.64 18.90
N GLY A 365 14.37 -14.76 18.82
CA GLY A 365 14.17 -15.66 19.94
C GLY A 365 15.46 -16.31 20.41
N PHE A 366 16.32 -16.74 19.47
CA PHE A 366 17.64 -17.29 19.75
C PHE A 366 18.51 -16.27 20.49
N LEU A 367 18.66 -15.07 19.92
CA LEU A 367 19.43 -13.97 20.50
C LEU A 367 18.92 -13.60 21.89
N SER A 368 17.60 -13.61 22.10
CA SER A 368 17.00 -13.25 23.39
C SER A 368 17.18 -14.33 24.44
N GLY A 369 17.00 -15.60 24.07
CA GLY A 369 17.20 -16.75 24.96
C GLY A 369 18.65 -16.89 25.40
N VAL A 370 19.60 -16.78 24.46
CA VAL A 370 21.04 -16.76 24.74
C VAL A 370 21.43 -15.49 25.49
N GLY A 371 20.87 -14.34 25.09
CA GLY A 371 21.09 -13.04 25.72
C GLY A 371 20.78 -13.07 27.21
N ARG A 372 19.71 -13.73 27.65
CA ARG A 372 19.42 -13.89 29.09
C ARG A 372 20.53 -14.60 29.89
N LYS A 373 21.28 -15.50 29.24
CA LYS A 373 22.38 -16.21 29.88
C LYS A 373 23.61 -15.32 30.04
N ILE A 374 23.87 -14.44 29.08
CA ILE A 374 25.12 -13.67 28.94
C ILE A 374 24.98 -12.24 29.48
N LEU A 375 23.85 -11.59 29.24
CA LEU A 375 23.62 -10.18 29.57
C LEU A 375 23.38 -9.96 31.08
N PRO A 376 23.56 -8.71 31.56
CA PRO A 376 23.35 -8.35 32.95
C PRO A 376 21.94 -8.69 33.45
N LYS A 377 21.88 -9.22 34.67
CA LYS A 377 20.65 -9.61 35.37
C LYS A 377 20.19 -8.58 36.40
N SER A 378 20.88 -7.44 36.46
CA SER A 378 20.44 -6.29 37.25
C SER A 378 19.08 -5.84 36.74
N ASP A 379 18.19 -5.55 37.67
CA ASP A 379 16.86 -5.05 37.35
C ASP A 379 16.85 -3.52 37.45
N VAL A 380 16.09 -2.89 36.57
CA VAL A 380 15.78 -1.46 36.63
C VAL A 380 14.29 -1.32 36.88
N GLU A 381 13.93 -0.44 37.82
CA GLU A 381 12.55 -0.09 38.08
C GLU A 381 12.05 0.80 36.93
N VAL A 382 11.14 0.27 36.12
CA VAL A 382 10.48 0.99 35.03
C VAL A 382 9.07 1.34 35.50
N ASP A 383 8.76 2.63 35.52
CA ASP A 383 7.40 3.10 35.79
C ASP A 383 6.61 3.13 34.48
N THR A 384 5.64 2.23 34.38
CA THR A 384 4.73 2.19 33.23
C THR A 384 3.36 2.69 33.66
N LYS A 385 2.76 3.58 32.86
CA LYS A 385 1.43 4.16 33.15
C LYS A 385 0.31 3.13 33.36
N ILE A 386 0.49 1.89 32.88
CA ILE A 386 -0.54 0.84 32.87
C ILE A 386 -0.27 -0.24 33.93
N LEU A 387 0.99 -0.60 34.19
CA LEU A 387 1.35 -1.70 35.10
C LEU A 387 2.04 -1.21 36.38
N GLY A 388 2.16 0.11 36.56
CA GLY A 388 2.87 0.74 37.65
C GLY A 388 4.38 0.50 37.57
N LYS A 389 5.04 0.61 38.73
CA LYS A 389 6.47 0.36 38.88
C LYS A 389 6.75 -1.14 38.83
N ARG A 390 7.55 -1.57 37.85
CA ARG A 390 8.00 -2.96 37.72
C ARG A 390 9.50 -3.05 37.51
N ASN A 391 10.10 -4.05 38.13
CA ASN A 391 11.49 -4.41 37.92
C ASN A 391 11.64 -5.15 36.59
N VAL A 392 12.36 -4.55 35.64
CA VAL A 392 12.65 -5.11 34.32
C VAL A 392 14.15 -5.40 34.21
N PRO A 393 14.55 -6.62 33.80
CA PRO A 393 15.96 -6.95 33.63
C PRO A 393 16.62 -6.06 32.56
N ILE A 394 17.80 -5.49 32.87
CA ILE A 394 18.56 -4.66 31.91
C ILE A 394 18.87 -5.43 30.64
N GLY A 395 19.21 -6.71 30.73
CA GLY A 395 19.44 -7.56 29.57
C GLY A 395 18.25 -7.61 28.60
N LEU A 396 17.02 -7.60 29.13
CA LEU A 396 15.80 -7.54 28.31
C LEU A 396 15.65 -6.16 27.64
N LEU A 397 15.93 -5.07 28.36
CA LEU A 397 15.89 -3.71 27.80
C LEU A 397 16.89 -3.54 26.64
N ILE A 398 18.12 -4.05 26.81
CA ILE A 398 19.15 -4.04 25.76
C ILE A 398 18.66 -4.78 24.51
N LEU A 399 18.11 -5.99 24.67
CA LEU A 399 17.61 -6.80 23.55
C LEU A 399 16.44 -6.13 22.83
N THR A 400 15.50 -5.55 23.58
CA THR A 400 14.39 -4.78 23.00
C THR A 400 14.90 -3.54 22.26
N GLY A 401 15.92 -2.86 22.79
CA GLY A 401 16.57 -1.73 22.11
C GLY A 401 17.25 -2.15 20.81
N VAL A 402 17.99 -3.26 20.80
CA VAL A 402 18.60 -3.84 19.59
C VAL A 402 17.51 -4.20 18.57
N TYR A 403 16.41 -4.82 19.01
CA TYR A 403 15.28 -5.11 18.14
C TYR A 403 14.68 -3.84 17.52
N ALA A 404 14.46 -2.79 18.31
CA ALA A 404 13.96 -1.51 17.81
C ALA A 404 14.90 -0.88 16.77
N VAL A 405 16.23 -0.99 16.97
CA VAL A 405 17.23 -0.53 15.99
C VAL A 405 17.16 -1.36 14.70
N ILE A 406 17.00 -2.69 14.80
CA ILE A 406 16.83 -3.57 13.63
C ILE A 406 15.58 -3.17 12.84
N VAL A 407 14.45 -3.02 13.51
CA VAL A 407 13.19 -2.56 12.90
C VAL A 407 13.41 -1.23 12.19
N TRP A 408 13.97 -0.24 12.88
CA TRP A 408 14.25 1.08 12.31
C TRP A 408 15.15 1.02 11.07
N LEU A 409 16.23 0.22 11.11
CA LEU A 409 17.14 0.04 9.97
C LEU A 409 16.41 -0.54 8.76
N PHE A 410 15.68 -1.65 8.93
CA PHE A 410 15.00 -2.32 7.82
C PHE A 410 13.82 -1.50 7.28
N CYS A 411 13.07 -0.80 8.13
CA CYS A 411 12.06 0.16 7.69
C CYS A 411 12.70 1.28 6.87
N ARG A 412 13.82 1.86 7.33
CA ARG A 412 14.48 2.99 6.68
C ARG A 412 15.24 2.62 5.40
N SER A 413 15.92 1.47 5.36
CA SER A 413 16.85 1.15 4.27
C SER A 413 16.32 0.11 3.27
N ALA A 414 15.35 -0.72 3.67
CA ALA A 414 14.88 -1.84 2.86
C ALA A 414 13.37 -1.79 2.58
N PHE A 415 12.69 -0.75 3.09
CA PHE A 415 11.24 -0.54 3.00
C PHE A 415 10.43 -1.73 3.55
N ILE A 416 10.97 -2.40 4.57
CA ILE A 416 10.32 -3.57 5.18
C ILE A 416 9.54 -3.14 6.41
N VAL A 417 8.25 -3.44 6.44
CA VAL A 417 7.35 -3.23 7.58
C VAL A 417 7.23 -4.53 8.37
N PHE A 418 7.33 -4.46 9.70
CA PHE A 418 7.27 -5.62 10.59
C PHE A 418 5.96 -5.66 11.37
N ASP A 419 5.54 -6.86 11.76
CA ASP A 419 4.53 -7.01 12.79
C ASP A 419 5.19 -6.78 14.17
N VAL A 420 5.46 -5.51 14.51
CA VAL A 420 6.34 -5.10 15.63
C VAL A 420 6.00 -5.78 16.95
N ALA A 421 4.70 -5.86 17.26
CA ALA A 421 4.22 -6.42 18.51
C ALA A 421 4.62 -7.89 18.67
N TYR A 422 4.61 -8.65 17.58
CA TYR A 422 4.97 -10.07 17.58
C TYR A 422 6.48 -10.28 17.68
N GLY A 423 7.28 -9.42 17.05
CA GLY A 423 8.73 -9.44 17.26
C GLY A 423 9.11 -9.07 18.70
N ALA A 424 8.45 -8.07 19.29
CA ALA A 424 8.62 -7.72 20.70
C ALA A 424 8.19 -8.86 21.62
N LEU A 425 7.05 -9.51 21.34
CA LEU A 425 6.59 -10.70 22.05
C LEU A 425 7.60 -11.85 21.94
N ALA A 426 8.22 -12.05 20.76
CA ALA A 426 9.24 -13.07 20.57
C ALA A 426 10.50 -12.81 21.41
N VAL A 427 10.94 -11.56 21.50
CA VAL A 427 12.04 -11.15 22.38
C VAL A 427 11.69 -11.46 23.84
N VAL A 428 10.54 -10.97 24.33
CA VAL A 428 10.13 -11.13 25.74
C VAL A 428 9.88 -12.60 26.10
N ALA A 429 9.10 -13.32 25.30
CA ALA A 429 8.76 -14.71 25.55
C ALA A 429 10.00 -15.61 25.49
N SER A 430 10.87 -15.43 24.50
CA SER A 430 12.08 -16.27 24.39
C SER A 430 13.11 -15.95 25.46
N TYR A 431 13.21 -14.68 25.88
CA TYR A 431 14.00 -14.30 27.06
C TYR A 431 13.53 -15.08 28.29
N PHE A 432 12.23 -15.06 28.60
CA PHE A 432 11.71 -15.70 29.82
C PHE A 432 11.59 -17.23 29.74
N LEU A 433 11.16 -17.79 28.61
CA LEU A 433 10.90 -19.22 28.48
C LEU A 433 12.17 -19.97 28.06
N CYS A 434 12.73 -19.66 26.90
CA CYS A 434 13.92 -20.34 26.37
C CYS A 434 15.16 -20.05 27.22
N GLY A 435 15.33 -18.80 27.67
CA GLY A 435 16.44 -18.43 28.55
C GLY A 435 16.38 -19.11 29.93
N SER A 436 15.19 -19.44 30.45
CA SER A 436 15.07 -20.20 31.71
C SER A 436 15.60 -21.62 31.56
N VAL A 437 15.37 -22.27 30.41
CA VAL A 437 15.89 -23.63 30.12
C VAL A 437 17.41 -23.64 30.19
N LEU A 438 18.07 -22.60 29.66
CA LEU A 438 19.53 -22.47 29.72
C LEU A 438 20.08 -22.16 31.12
N ILE A 439 19.29 -21.57 32.01
CA ILE A 439 19.72 -21.17 33.38
C ILE A 439 19.45 -22.29 34.40
N ARG A 440 18.37 -23.07 34.25
CA ARG A 440 17.88 -24.03 35.26
C ARG A 440 18.91 -25.11 35.62
N ASP A 441 19.78 -25.47 34.68
CA ASP A 441 20.80 -26.51 34.87
C ASP A 441 21.94 -26.08 35.82
N ARG A 442 22.26 -24.77 35.90
CA ARG A 442 23.32 -24.27 36.80
C ARG A 442 22.97 -24.45 38.28
N LYS A 443 21.68 -24.58 38.63
CA LYS A 443 21.22 -24.85 40.00
C LYS A 443 21.26 -26.34 40.36
N ILE A 444 21.13 -27.24 39.39
CA ILE A 444 21.18 -28.70 39.61
C ILE A 444 22.64 -29.16 39.78
N GLY A 445 23.56 -28.65 38.95
CA GLY A 445 24.99 -28.95 39.08
C GLY A 445 25.67 -28.39 40.34
N ARG A 446 25.14 -27.33 40.96
CA ARG A 446 25.67 -26.78 42.24
C ARG A 446 25.11 -27.46 43.49
N ARG A 447 23.94 -28.11 43.43
CA ARG A 447 23.41 -28.87 44.56
C ARG A 447 24.11 -30.22 44.73
N GLY A 448 24.51 -30.88 43.65
CA GLY A 448 25.22 -32.17 43.72
C GLY A 448 26.67 -32.11 44.23
N LEU A 449 27.25 -30.92 44.42
CA LEU A 449 28.62 -30.74 44.92
C LEU A 449 28.69 -30.35 46.41
N ASN A 450 27.56 -30.03 47.05
CA ASN A 450 27.51 -29.65 48.46
C ASN A 450 26.97 -30.76 49.38
N ASP A 451 26.55 -31.90 48.83
CA ASP A 451 26.00 -33.05 49.57
C ASP A 451 26.94 -34.27 49.53
N SER A 452 28.25 -34.06 49.67
CA SER A 452 29.18 -35.14 50.04
C SER A 452 29.53 -35.00 51.52
N PRO A 453 29.05 -35.91 52.40
CA PRO A 453 29.54 -35.96 53.77
C PRO A 453 31.00 -36.43 53.72
N GLY A 454 31.90 -35.65 54.31
CA GLY A 454 33.23 -36.11 54.69
C GLY A 454 33.17 -37.03 55.90
#